data_AF-A0A848HHN5-F1
#
_entry.id   AF-A0A848HHN5-F1
#
_cell.length_a   1.000
_cell.length_b   1.000
_cell.length_c   1.000
_cell.angle_alpha   90.00
_cell.angle_beta   90.00
_cell.angle_gamma   90.00
#
_symmetry.space_group_name_H-M   'P 1'
#
loop_
_entity.id
_entity.type
_entity.pdbx_description
1 polymer ?
#
loop_
_entity_poly.entity_id
_entity_poly.type
_entity_poly.pdbx_seq_one_letter_code
_entity_poly.pdbx_strand_id
1 'polypeptide(L)'
;MPAHAQDAQPERREPTGQETASFTAFYRSTPAQPSAAVFDIVRKSRKDAWRVEAIVDGAPYRAAGALCRMTQQRYAYNARAAADQRWSMAAGKRFAWLDRATCGRPGRLVELKQRIPDADLAPLIGQHGVLLLRARLLFAGNTSCAPHRSLRFRLAAIDVSAPPHGREELHALVFDSDRTARAQVWIKKRGAELNAWDVACSDATPAAR
;
A
#
# COMPACT_ATOMS: atom_id res chain seq x y z
N MET A 1 -11.02 -34.91 -16.45
CA MET A 1 -9.91 -33.94 -16.34
C MET A 1 -10.45 -32.55 -16.62
N PRO A 2 -10.61 -31.64 -15.65
CA PRO A 2 -11.02 -30.29 -15.95
C PRO A 2 -9.79 -29.47 -16.36
N ALA A 3 -9.90 -28.77 -17.49
CA ALA A 3 -8.90 -27.85 -18.01
C ALA A 3 -8.71 -26.71 -17.01
N HIS A 4 -7.45 -26.49 -16.58
CA HIS A 4 -7.07 -25.28 -15.87
C HIS A 4 -7.34 -24.08 -16.78
N ALA A 5 -8.32 -23.25 -16.42
CA ALA A 5 -8.45 -21.92 -16.99
C ALA A 5 -7.14 -21.19 -16.69
N GLN A 6 -6.29 -21.04 -17.71
CA GLN A 6 -5.17 -20.12 -17.65
C GLN A 6 -5.77 -18.73 -17.48
N ASP A 7 -5.65 -18.16 -16.29
CA ASP A 7 -5.90 -16.74 -16.06
C ASP A 7 -5.05 -15.97 -17.07
N ALA A 8 -5.70 -15.46 -18.12
CA ALA A 8 -5.04 -14.65 -19.13
C ALA A 8 -4.39 -13.46 -18.41
N GLN A 9 -3.08 -13.28 -18.59
CA GLN A 9 -2.39 -12.15 -17.99
C GLN A 9 -3.04 -10.85 -18.49
N PRO A 10 -3.33 -9.89 -17.59
CA PRO A 10 -3.89 -8.62 -17.99
C PRO A 10 -2.95 -7.93 -18.97
N GLU A 11 -3.49 -7.47 -20.10
CA GLU A 11 -2.70 -6.76 -21.10
C GLU A 11 -2.49 -5.31 -20.65
N ARG A 12 -1.30 -4.76 -20.90
CA ARG A 12 -0.90 -3.40 -20.54
C ARG A 12 -0.43 -2.63 -21.78
N ARG A 13 -0.66 -1.32 -21.82
CA ARG A 13 -0.17 -0.44 -22.89
C ARG A 13 0.35 0.89 -22.35
N GLU A 14 1.07 1.60 -23.20
CA GLU A 14 1.48 2.99 -22.94
C GLU A 14 0.30 3.97 -23.11
N PRO A 15 0.33 5.12 -22.40
CA PRO A 15 -0.64 6.18 -22.59
C PRO A 15 -0.50 6.82 -23.98
N THR A 16 -1.64 7.17 -24.57
CA THR A 16 -1.66 7.96 -25.80
C THR A 16 -1.33 9.43 -25.50
N GLY A 17 -0.89 10.18 -26.53
CA GLY A 17 -0.66 11.62 -26.42
C GLY A 17 -1.93 12.39 -25.99
N GLN A 18 -3.11 11.94 -26.46
CA GLN A 18 -4.38 12.53 -26.09
C GLN A 18 -4.73 12.31 -24.61
N GLU A 19 -4.50 11.09 -24.09
CA GLU A 19 -4.70 10.79 -22.66
C GLU A 19 -3.78 11.61 -21.77
N THR A 20 -2.50 11.73 -22.18
CA THR A 20 -1.49 12.51 -21.45
C THR A 20 -1.83 14.00 -21.43
N ALA A 21 -2.19 14.57 -22.59
CA ALA A 21 -2.59 15.98 -22.70
C ALA A 21 -3.89 16.26 -21.92
N SER A 22 -4.86 15.36 -22.01
CA SER A 22 -6.13 15.43 -21.28
C SER A 22 -5.91 15.43 -19.76
N PHE A 23 -5.10 14.49 -19.24
CA PHE A 23 -4.80 14.46 -17.82
C PHE A 23 -4.03 15.70 -17.36
N THR A 24 -3.06 16.16 -18.15
CA THR A 24 -2.28 17.36 -17.83
C THR A 24 -3.17 18.59 -17.73
N ALA A 25 -4.11 18.77 -18.65
CA ALA A 25 -5.08 19.86 -18.61
C ALA A 25 -5.98 19.79 -17.36
N PHE A 26 -6.51 18.61 -17.06
CA PHE A 26 -7.30 18.36 -15.86
C PHE A 26 -6.52 18.62 -14.56
N TYR A 27 -5.29 18.12 -14.44
CA TYR A 27 -4.54 18.22 -13.20
C TYR A 27 -4.10 19.66 -12.90
N ARG A 28 -3.80 20.44 -13.95
CA ARG A 28 -3.50 21.88 -13.84
C ARG A 28 -4.67 22.72 -13.32
N SER A 29 -5.93 22.28 -13.49
CA SER A 29 -7.08 22.98 -12.92
C SER A 29 -7.33 22.62 -11.45
N THR A 30 -6.57 21.68 -10.88
CA THR A 30 -6.64 21.33 -9.46
C THR A 30 -5.70 22.23 -8.63
N PRO A 31 -5.97 22.45 -7.33
CA PRO A 31 -5.06 23.20 -6.46
C PRO A 31 -3.77 22.42 -6.12
N ALA A 32 -3.59 21.22 -6.68
CA ALA A 32 -2.43 20.38 -6.41
C ALA A 32 -1.18 20.92 -7.12
N GLN A 33 -0.02 20.68 -6.54
CA GLN A 33 1.24 21.07 -7.16
C GLN A 33 1.51 20.23 -8.42
N PRO A 34 2.14 20.81 -9.46
CA PRO A 34 2.49 20.07 -10.66
C PRO A 34 3.43 18.92 -10.30
N SER A 35 3.02 17.68 -10.56
CA SER A 35 3.90 16.52 -10.50
C SER A 35 3.62 15.59 -11.66
N ALA A 36 4.66 14.84 -12.03
CA ALA A 36 4.58 13.92 -13.15
C ALA A 36 3.62 12.76 -12.80
N ALA A 37 2.69 12.51 -13.71
CA ALA A 37 1.80 11.36 -13.60
C ALA A 37 2.46 10.11 -14.18
N VAL A 38 2.26 8.98 -13.51
CA VAL A 38 2.54 7.65 -14.02
C VAL A 38 1.22 7.01 -14.43
N PHE A 39 1.10 6.58 -15.68
CA PHE A 39 -0.11 5.94 -16.17
C PHE A 39 -0.07 4.43 -15.96
N ASP A 40 -1.16 3.87 -15.44
CA ASP A 40 -1.41 2.43 -15.38
C ASP A 40 -2.62 2.11 -16.25
N ILE A 41 -2.37 1.49 -17.41
CA ILE A 41 -3.39 1.21 -18.41
C ILE A 41 -3.46 -0.28 -18.66
N VAL A 42 -4.56 -0.91 -18.23
CA VAL A 42 -4.70 -2.36 -18.25
C VAL A 42 -6.08 -2.79 -18.75
N ARG A 43 -6.14 -3.96 -19.40
CA ARG A 43 -7.39 -4.67 -19.69
C ARG A 43 -7.28 -6.12 -19.24
N LYS A 44 -8.36 -6.66 -18.67
CA LYS A 44 -8.38 -8.05 -18.17
C LYS A 44 -8.39 -9.06 -19.32
N SER A 45 -9.15 -8.78 -20.36
CA SER A 45 -9.19 -9.56 -21.60
C SER A 45 -9.36 -8.63 -22.80
N ARG A 46 -9.16 -9.15 -24.02
CA ARG A 46 -9.38 -8.39 -25.26
C ARG A 46 -10.81 -7.90 -25.45
N LYS A 47 -11.78 -8.51 -24.77
CA LYS A 47 -13.20 -8.11 -24.80
C LYS A 47 -13.51 -6.97 -23.83
N ASP A 48 -12.65 -6.74 -22.84
CA ASP A 48 -12.83 -5.69 -21.86
C ASP A 48 -12.31 -4.35 -22.38
N ALA A 49 -12.97 -3.27 -21.96
CA ALA A 49 -12.48 -1.93 -22.18
C ALA A 49 -11.16 -1.70 -21.41
N TRP A 50 -10.29 -0.87 -21.98
CA TRP A 50 -9.10 -0.40 -21.27
C TRP A 50 -9.50 0.41 -20.04
N ARG A 51 -8.98 0.02 -18.88
CA ARG A 51 -8.99 0.84 -17.67
C ARG A 51 -7.73 1.69 -17.70
N VAL A 52 -7.92 3.01 -17.73
CA VAL A 52 -6.84 4.00 -17.78
C VAL A 52 -6.84 4.73 -16.45
N GLU A 53 -5.74 4.63 -15.72
CA GLU A 53 -5.53 5.33 -14.45
C GLU A 53 -4.28 6.20 -14.55
N ALA A 54 -4.34 7.38 -13.93
CA ALA A 54 -3.19 8.26 -13.74
C ALA A 54 -2.86 8.31 -12.25
N ILE A 55 -1.62 8.01 -11.91
CA ILE A 55 -1.10 7.99 -10.54
C ILE A 55 -0.19 9.19 -10.37
N VAL A 56 -0.46 10.00 -9.36
CA VAL A 56 0.29 11.21 -9.07
C VAL A 56 0.80 11.14 -7.63
N ASP A 57 2.11 11.25 -7.49
CA ASP A 57 2.76 11.31 -6.20
C ASP A 57 2.91 12.78 -5.76
N GLY A 58 2.58 13.04 -4.50
CA GLY A 58 2.86 14.33 -3.86
C GLY A 58 4.33 14.44 -3.48
N ALA A 59 4.79 15.66 -3.22
CA ALA A 59 6.15 15.89 -2.73
C ALA A 59 6.32 15.23 -1.33
N PRO A 60 7.37 14.43 -1.12
CA PRO A 60 7.76 13.99 0.21
C PRO A 60 8.01 15.17 1.14
N TYR A 61 7.59 15.06 2.40
CA TYR A 61 7.87 16.06 3.43
C TYR A 61 8.29 15.40 4.75
N ARG A 62 9.08 16.13 5.54
CA ARG A 62 9.48 15.72 6.89
C ARG A 62 8.35 16.06 7.86
N ALA A 63 7.88 15.05 8.60
CA ALA A 63 6.83 15.21 9.60
C ALA A 63 7.40 15.46 11.00
N ALA A 64 8.20 14.52 11.52
CA ALA A 64 8.81 14.64 12.85
C ALA A 64 10.12 13.83 12.94
N GLY A 65 11.21 14.44 13.41
CA GLY A 65 12.51 13.77 13.49
C GLY A 65 12.91 13.16 12.15
N ALA A 66 13.15 11.85 12.11
CA ALA A 66 13.47 11.10 10.89
C ALA A 66 12.23 10.66 10.08
N LEU A 67 11.01 10.92 10.55
CA LEU A 67 9.78 10.49 9.88
C LEU A 67 9.48 11.37 8.67
N CYS A 68 9.35 10.71 7.52
CA CYS A 68 8.97 11.31 6.25
C CYS A 68 7.61 10.77 5.81
N ARG A 69 6.81 11.60 5.14
CA ARG A 69 5.47 11.27 4.66
C ARG A 69 5.29 11.70 3.21
N MET A 70 4.37 11.03 2.53
CA MET A 70 3.97 11.35 1.16
C MET A 70 2.53 10.89 0.93
N THR A 71 1.82 11.56 0.02
CA THR A 71 0.53 11.12 -0.48
C THR A 71 0.65 10.69 -1.93
N GLN A 72 -0.19 9.75 -2.35
CA GLN A 72 -0.35 9.38 -3.75
C GLN A 72 -1.82 9.44 -4.08
N GLN A 73 -2.15 10.09 -5.17
CA GLN A 73 -3.51 10.19 -5.69
C GLN A 73 -3.60 9.36 -6.96
N ARG A 74 -4.74 8.72 -7.15
CA ARG A 74 -5.06 7.95 -8.34
C ARG A 74 -6.32 8.51 -8.95
N TYR A 75 -6.27 8.76 -10.25
CA TYR A 75 -7.37 9.29 -11.03
C TYR A 75 -7.78 8.25 -12.06
N ALA A 76 -9.09 8.02 -12.18
CA ALA A 76 -9.65 7.13 -13.19
C ALA A 76 -10.13 7.94 -14.39
N TYR A 77 -9.90 7.40 -15.58
CA TYR A 77 -10.38 7.96 -16.83
C TYR A 77 -11.73 7.35 -17.22
N ASN A 78 -12.69 8.20 -17.59
CA ASN A 78 -13.96 7.79 -18.16
C ASN A 78 -14.17 8.44 -19.53
N ALA A 79 -13.83 7.73 -20.61
CA ALA A 79 -13.94 8.23 -21.98
C ALA A 79 -15.36 8.70 -22.37
N ARG A 80 -16.41 8.18 -21.73
CA ARG A 80 -17.82 8.52 -22.02
C ARG A 80 -18.29 9.79 -21.32
N ALA A 81 -17.56 10.28 -20.32
CA ALA A 81 -17.90 11.52 -19.64
C ALA A 81 -17.56 12.75 -20.49
N ALA A 82 -18.21 13.88 -20.17
CA ALA A 82 -17.87 15.19 -20.71
C ALA A 82 -16.39 15.52 -20.45
N ALA A 83 -15.81 16.39 -21.27
CA ALA A 83 -14.36 16.62 -21.28
C ALA A 83 -13.80 17.08 -19.91
N ASP A 84 -14.58 17.87 -19.17
CA ASP A 84 -14.30 18.40 -17.84
C ASP A 84 -14.49 17.37 -16.70
N GLN A 85 -15.25 16.29 -16.95
CA GLN A 85 -15.54 15.22 -15.99
C GLN A 85 -14.87 13.90 -16.34
N ARG A 86 -13.98 13.92 -17.33
CA ARG A 86 -13.33 12.75 -17.90
C ARG A 86 -12.34 12.09 -16.94
N TRP A 87 -11.83 12.86 -15.99
CA TRP A 87 -10.95 12.39 -14.92
C TRP A 87 -11.59 12.66 -13.58
N SER A 88 -11.55 11.67 -12.69
CA SER A 88 -12.02 11.81 -11.32
C SER A 88 -11.09 11.08 -10.36
N MET A 89 -11.00 11.59 -9.13
CA MET A 89 -10.20 10.95 -8.09
C MET A 89 -10.83 9.60 -7.73
N ALA A 90 -10.08 8.53 -7.92
CA ALA A 90 -10.51 7.17 -7.65
C ALA A 90 -10.02 6.67 -6.29
N ALA A 91 -8.80 7.01 -5.89
CA ALA A 91 -8.24 6.61 -4.60
C ALA A 91 -7.13 7.56 -4.14
N GLY A 92 -6.92 7.59 -2.82
CA GLY A 92 -5.81 8.27 -2.18
C GLY A 92 -5.07 7.32 -1.24
N LYS A 93 -3.74 7.30 -1.33
CA LYS A 93 -2.86 6.56 -0.43
C LYS A 93 -1.96 7.51 0.34
N ARG A 94 -1.58 7.10 1.54
CA ARG A 94 -0.62 7.77 2.40
C ARG A 94 0.53 6.83 2.64
N PHE A 95 1.73 7.35 2.61
CA PHE A 95 2.94 6.60 2.84
C PHE A 95 3.80 7.26 3.90
N ALA A 96 4.58 6.44 4.61
CA ALA A 96 5.60 6.92 5.52
C ALA A 96 6.85 6.04 5.48
N TRP A 97 7.98 6.62 5.86
CA TRP A 97 9.25 5.94 6.03
C TRP A 97 10.15 6.76 6.97
N LEU A 98 11.28 6.17 7.37
CA LEU A 98 12.30 6.88 8.14
C LEU A 98 13.47 7.23 7.21
N ASP A 99 13.80 8.52 7.15
CA ASP A 99 15.00 9.04 6.49
C ASP A 99 15.54 10.26 7.26
N ARG A 100 16.83 10.19 7.62
CA ARG A 100 17.53 11.26 8.35
C ARG A 100 18.05 12.37 7.44
N ALA A 101 18.12 12.13 6.13
CA ALA A 101 18.68 13.08 5.17
C ALA A 101 17.60 14.01 4.60
N THR A 102 17.12 13.74 3.39
CA THR A 102 16.31 14.70 2.60
C THR A 102 14.84 14.31 2.47
N CYS A 103 14.40 13.22 3.10
CA CYS A 103 13.12 12.58 2.81
C CYS A 103 13.03 12.15 1.34
N GLY A 104 14.11 11.57 0.82
CA GLY A 104 14.11 10.96 -0.51
C GLY A 104 13.14 9.78 -0.57
N ARG A 105 12.44 9.60 -1.70
CA ARG A 105 11.51 8.47 -1.87
C ARG A 105 12.28 7.14 -1.84
N PRO A 106 12.00 6.24 -0.90
CA PRO A 106 12.64 4.94 -0.87
C PRO A 106 12.09 4.01 -1.96
N GLY A 107 12.85 2.97 -2.32
CA GLY A 107 12.39 1.94 -3.26
C GLY A 107 11.18 1.13 -2.77
N ARG A 108 10.86 1.16 -1.47
CA ARG A 108 9.64 0.60 -0.90
C ARG A 108 9.04 1.54 0.12
N LEU A 109 7.76 1.83 -0.06
CA LEU A 109 6.98 2.71 0.81
C LEU A 109 6.14 1.87 1.77
N VAL A 110 5.98 2.36 3.00
CA VAL A 110 5.05 1.78 3.96
C VAL A 110 3.72 2.51 3.86
N GLU A 111 2.67 1.81 3.41
CA GLU A 111 1.33 2.39 3.27
C GLU A 111 0.68 2.59 4.64
N LEU A 112 0.04 3.73 4.86
CA LEU A 112 -0.77 3.99 6.04
C LEU A 112 -2.23 3.78 5.70
N LYS A 113 -2.82 2.68 6.21
CA LYS A 113 -4.24 2.37 6.01
C LYS A 113 -5.12 3.38 6.75
N GLN A 114 -4.66 3.84 7.91
CA GLN A 114 -5.36 4.82 8.73
C GLN A 114 -4.49 6.02 9.06
N ARG A 115 -5.10 7.05 9.67
CA ARG A 115 -4.36 8.22 10.16
C ARG A 115 -3.71 7.84 11.49
N ILE A 116 -2.39 7.67 11.49
CA ILE A 116 -1.60 7.36 12.68
C ILE A 116 -0.82 8.61 13.11
N PRO A 117 -0.82 8.98 14.40
CA PRO A 117 0.00 10.05 14.94
C PRO A 117 1.49 9.79 14.72
N ASP A 118 2.27 10.85 14.49
CA ASP A 118 3.70 10.72 14.19
C ASP A 118 4.50 10.11 15.36
N ALA A 119 4.07 10.39 16.60
CA ALA A 119 4.67 9.88 17.82
C ALA A 119 4.62 8.35 17.93
N ASP A 120 3.55 7.72 17.43
CA ASP A 120 3.41 6.26 17.44
C ASP A 120 4.00 5.63 16.17
N LEU A 121 3.96 6.36 15.05
CA LEU A 121 4.39 5.86 13.75
C LEU A 121 5.91 5.64 13.67
N ALA A 122 6.71 6.56 14.20
CA ALA A 122 8.17 6.44 14.12
C ALA A 122 8.71 5.21 14.87
N PRO A 123 8.28 4.89 16.11
CA PRO A 123 8.64 3.64 16.78
C PRO A 123 8.20 2.38 16.04
N LEU A 124 6.98 2.37 15.48
CA LEU A 124 6.46 1.23 14.71
C LEU A 124 7.31 0.93 13.48
N ILE A 125 7.67 1.96 12.69
CA ILE A 125 8.55 1.79 11.53
C ILE A 125 9.99 1.49 12.00
N GLY A 126 10.47 2.09 13.07
CA GLY A 126 11.84 1.88 13.55
C GLY A 126 12.09 0.47 14.09
N GLN A 127 11.08 -0.13 14.74
CA GLN A 127 11.21 -1.41 15.44
C GLN A 127 10.57 -2.60 14.70
N HIS A 128 10.03 -2.40 13.50
CA HIS A 128 9.27 -3.44 12.78
C HIS A 128 9.99 -4.78 12.66
N GLY A 129 11.32 -4.78 12.46
CA GLY A 129 12.11 -6.02 12.37
C GLY A 129 12.16 -6.79 13.69
N VAL A 130 12.32 -6.08 14.81
CA VAL A 130 12.30 -6.67 16.16
C VAL A 130 10.91 -7.18 16.50
N LEU A 131 9.86 -6.43 16.14
CA LEU A 131 8.48 -6.83 16.36
C LEU A 131 8.11 -8.07 15.55
N LEU A 132 8.52 -8.14 14.29
CA LEU A 132 8.34 -9.34 13.45
C LEU A 132 9.08 -10.54 14.04
N LEU A 133 10.33 -10.36 14.52
CA LEU A 133 11.08 -11.43 15.15
C LEU A 133 10.36 -11.98 16.39
N ARG A 134 9.86 -11.11 17.27
CA ARG A 134 9.06 -11.49 18.44
C ARG A 134 7.76 -12.20 18.04
N ALA A 135 7.11 -11.74 16.98
CA ALA A 135 5.88 -12.32 16.46
C ALA A 135 6.06 -13.75 15.93
N ARG A 136 7.28 -14.18 15.53
CA ARG A 136 7.51 -15.54 15.01
C ARG A 136 7.14 -16.64 15.99
N LEU A 137 7.19 -16.38 17.31
CA LEU A 137 6.69 -17.33 18.31
C LEU A 137 5.17 -17.51 18.20
N LEU A 138 4.44 -16.42 17.98
CA LEU A 138 2.99 -16.45 17.77
C LEU A 138 2.62 -17.17 16.48
N PHE A 139 3.48 -17.11 15.44
CA PHE A 139 3.24 -17.83 14.19
C PHE A 139 3.23 -19.35 14.39
N ALA A 140 4.07 -19.86 15.29
CA ALA A 140 4.11 -21.30 15.57
C ALA A 140 2.84 -21.79 16.29
N GLY A 141 2.23 -20.93 17.12
CA GLY A 141 0.98 -21.23 17.83
C GLY A 141 -0.30 -20.97 17.03
N ASN A 142 -0.21 -20.33 15.86
CA ASN A 142 -1.36 -20.01 15.01
C ASN A 142 -1.35 -20.87 13.74
N THR A 143 -2.36 -21.71 13.55
CA THR A 143 -2.45 -22.67 12.43
C THR A 143 -2.46 -21.99 11.05
N SER A 144 -3.00 -20.78 10.94
CA SER A 144 -2.97 -20.00 9.68
C SER A 144 -1.59 -19.45 9.36
N CYS A 145 -0.76 -19.18 10.38
CA CYS A 145 0.58 -18.62 10.22
C CYS A 145 1.69 -19.66 10.22
N ALA A 146 1.45 -20.85 10.80
CA ALA A 146 2.45 -21.89 10.94
C ALA A 146 3.12 -22.27 9.60
N PRO A 147 2.42 -22.38 8.45
CA PRO A 147 3.04 -22.67 7.15
C PRO A 147 3.98 -21.58 6.65
N HIS A 148 3.77 -20.33 7.09
CA HIS A 148 4.47 -19.15 6.58
C HIS A 148 5.63 -18.69 7.49
N ARG A 149 5.83 -19.32 8.65
CA ARG A 149 6.78 -18.89 9.70
C ARG A 149 8.25 -18.73 9.25
N SER A 150 8.66 -19.44 8.21
CA SER A 150 10.01 -19.39 7.64
C SER A 150 10.16 -18.38 6.50
N LEU A 151 9.07 -17.76 6.03
CA LEU A 151 9.12 -16.82 4.92
C LEU A 151 9.82 -15.52 5.29
N ARG A 152 10.34 -14.85 4.26
CA ARG A 152 10.95 -13.54 4.39
C ARG A 152 9.89 -12.48 4.22
N PHE A 153 9.56 -11.82 5.32
CA PHE A 153 8.57 -10.76 5.37
C PHE A 153 9.24 -9.38 5.32
N ARG A 154 8.58 -8.43 4.67
CA ARG A 154 8.97 -7.02 4.63
C ARG A 154 7.75 -6.16 4.95
N LEU A 155 7.96 -5.09 5.72
CA LEU A 155 6.87 -4.19 6.08
C LEU A 155 6.30 -3.53 4.82
N ALA A 156 4.98 -3.63 4.65
CA ALA A 156 4.26 -3.13 3.49
C ALA A 156 3.24 -2.06 3.89
N ALA A 157 2.58 -2.22 5.05
CA ALA A 157 1.63 -1.24 5.55
C ALA A 157 1.57 -1.21 7.08
N ILE A 158 1.02 -0.12 7.60
CA ILE A 158 0.63 0.02 9.01
C ILE A 158 -0.85 0.39 9.04
N ASP A 159 -1.58 -0.31 9.89
CA ASP A 159 -3.02 -0.22 10.08
C ASP A 159 -3.35 -0.04 11.56
N VAL A 160 -4.62 0.23 11.84
CA VAL A 160 -5.20 0.22 13.19
C VAL A 160 -6.47 -0.61 13.11
N SER A 161 -6.48 -1.78 13.73
CA SER A 161 -7.62 -2.69 13.61
C SER A 161 -7.70 -3.63 14.80
N ALA A 162 -8.88 -4.18 15.02
CA ALA A 162 -9.07 -5.22 16.03
C ALA A 162 -8.41 -6.54 15.56
N PRO A 163 -7.69 -7.26 16.44
CA PRO A 163 -7.19 -8.59 16.14
C PRO A 163 -8.34 -9.60 16.03
N PRO A 164 -8.13 -10.78 15.40
CA PRO A 164 -9.20 -11.74 15.09
C PRO A 164 -10.03 -12.18 16.30
N HIS A 165 -9.41 -12.23 17.48
CA HIS A 165 -10.06 -12.63 18.74
C HIS A 165 -10.19 -11.48 19.75
N GLY A 166 -9.91 -10.24 19.36
CA GLY A 166 -10.01 -9.07 20.22
C GLY A 166 -11.06 -8.08 19.73
N ARG A 167 -11.45 -7.17 20.64
CA ARG A 167 -12.38 -6.06 20.35
C ARG A 167 -11.71 -4.69 20.39
N GLU A 168 -10.50 -4.62 20.94
CA GLU A 168 -9.70 -3.40 21.06
C GLU A 168 -8.95 -3.16 19.74
N GLU A 169 -9.05 -1.96 19.19
CA GLU A 169 -8.25 -1.56 18.05
C GLU A 169 -6.78 -1.38 18.47
N LEU A 170 -5.89 -2.10 17.81
CA LEU A 170 -4.45 -2.04 18.04
C LEU A 170 -3.74 -1.61 16.78
N HIS A 171 -2.55 -1.03 16.92
CA HIS A 171 -1.68 -0.83 15.78
C HIS A 171 -1.30 -2.19 15.18
N ALA A 172 -1.45 -2.32 13.87
CA ALA A 172 -1.12 -3.54 13.14
C ALA A 172 -0.04 -3.26 12.10
N LEU A 173 1.01 -4.08 12.12
CA LEU A 173 2.04 -4.10 11.09
C LEU A 173 1.67 -5.15 10.05
N VAL A 174 1.54 -4.74 8.79
CA VAL A 174 1.23 -5.62 7.67
C VAL A 174 2.51 -5.87 6.89
N PHE A 175 2.86 -7.14 6.78
CA PHE A 175 4.03 -7.60 6.08
C PHE A 175 3.66 -8.42 4.86
N ASP A 176 4.34 -8.14 3.75
CA ASP A 176 4.29 -8.96 2.54
C ASP A 176 5.53 -9.86 2.49
N SER A 177 5.31 -11.13 2.18
CA SER A 177 6.40 -12.06 1.92
C SER A 177 6.99 -11.86 0.52
N ASP A 178 8.16 -12.45 0.29
CA ASP A 178 8.79 -12.58 -1.03
C ASP A 178 8.03 -13.52 -1.98
N ARG A 179 7.05 -14.28 -1.47
CA ARG A 179 6.16 -15.14 -2.24
C ARG A 179 4.80 -14.46 -2.42
N THR A 180 3.75 -15.07 -1.85
CA THR A 180 2.36 -14.63 -1.94
C THR A 180 1.65 -14.79 -0.60
N ALA A 181 2.36 -14.69 0.52
CA ALA A 181 1.76 -14.65 1.85
C ALA A 181 1.81 -13.23 2.43
N ARG A 182 0.79 -12.87 3.18
CA ARG A 182 0.69 -11.65 3.97
C ARG A 182 0.53 -12.02 5.44
N ALA A 183 1.26 -11.34 6.30
CA ALA A 183 1.14 -11.45 7.75
C ALA A 183 0.73 -10.11 8.34
N GLN A 184 -0.29 -10.11 9.19
CA GLN A 184 -0.68 -8.98 10.00
C GLN A 184 -0.30 -9.27 11.45
N VAL A 185 0.42 -8.35 12.07
CA VAL A 185 0.91 -8.48 13.46
C VAL A 185 0.37 -7.32 14.26
N TRP A 186 -0.48 -7.59 15.25
CA TRP A 186 -1.03 -6.57 16.14
C TRP A 186 -0.06 -6.29 17.29
N ILE A 187 0.10 -5.01 17.60
CA ILE A 187 1.09 -4.49 18.53
C ILE A 187 0.38 -3.89 19.73
N LYS A 188 0.72 -4.39 20.93
CA LYS A 188 0.26 -3.82 22.19
C LYS A 188 1.38 -2.97 22.80
N LYS A 189 1.06 -1.72 23.11
CA LYS A 189 1.96 -0.79 23.78
C LYS A 189 1.82 -0.97 25.31
N ARG A 190 2.94 -1.18 26.01
CA ARG A 190 3.00 -1.15 27.48
C ARG A 190 4.07 -0.16 27.90
N GLY A 191 3.65 1.04 28.32
CA GLY A 191 4.57 2.15 28.56
C GLY A 191 5.32 2.53 27.28
N ALA A 192 6.65 2.45 27.31
CA ALA A 192 7.51 2.70 26.15
C ALA A 192 7.75 1.46 25.27
N GLU A 193 7.35 0.27 25.73
CA GLU A 193 7.61 -0.97 25.02
C GLU A 193 6.50 -1.31 24.02
N LEU A 194 6.93 -1.79 22.84
CA LEU A 194 6.07 -2.35 21.81
C LEU A 194 6.22 -3.87 21.81
N ASN A 195 5.11 -4.58 21.92
CA ASN A 195 5.09 -6.04 21.95
C ASN A 195 4.14 -6.60 20.89
N ALA A 196 4.60 -7.61 20.16
CA ALA A 196 3.72 -8.41 19.30
C ALA A 196 2.71 -9.15 20.17
N TRP A 197 1.44 -8.93 19.91
CA TRP A 197 0.34 -9.44 20.73
C TRP A 197 -0.43 -10.54 20.04
N ASP A 198 -0.76 -10.35 18.77
CA ASP A 198 -1.52 -11.31 17.97
C ASP A 198 -1.05 -11.30 16.51
N VAL A 199 -1.38 -12.36 15.76
CA VAL A 199 -0.99 -12.55 14.37
C VAL A 199 -2.09 -13.19 13.54
N ALA A 200 -2.17 -12.82 12.27
CA ALA A 200 -3.00 -13.47 11.27
C ALA A 200 -2.23 -13.54 9.96
N CYS A 201 -2.34 -14.67 9.27
CA CYS A 201 -1.69 -14.87 7.99
C CYS A 201 -2.71 -15.28 6.96
N SER A 202 -2.51 -14.80 5.74
CA SER A 202 -3.31 -15.16 4.59
C SER A 202 -2.42 -15.31 3.38
N ASP A 203 -2.86 -16.12 2.42
CA ASP A 203 -2.31 -16.05 1.08
C ASP A 203 -2.71 -14.68 0.51
N ALA A 204 -1.71 -13.82 0.29
CA ALA A 204 -1.86 -12.60 -0.44
C ALA A 204 -2.37 -12.93 -1.83
N THR A 205 -3.61 -12.55 -2.13
CA THR A 205 -4.07 -12.44 -3.50
C THR A 205 -3.08 -11.56 -4.25
N PRO A 206 -2.47 -12.01 -5.36
CA PRO A 206 -1.49 -11.20 -6.06
C PRO A 206 -2.14 -9.88 -6.45
N ALA A 207 -1.66 -8.79 -5.86
CA ALA A 207 -1.97 -7.46 -6.38
C ALA A 207 -1.36 -7.41 -7.78
N ALA A 208 -2.21 -7.37 -8.81
CA ALA A 208 -1.80 -7.23 -10.20
C ALA A 208 -0.73 -6.14 -10.30
N ARG A 209 0.50 -6.55 -10.63
CA ARG A 209 1.64 -5.65 -10.85
C ARG A 209 1.56 -5.04 -12.23
#